data_AF-F2TU78-F1
#
_entry.id   AF-F2TU78-F1
#
_cell.length_a   1.000
_cell.length_b   1.000
_cell.length_c   1.000
_cell.angle_alpha   90.00
_cell.angle_beta   90.00
_cell.angle_gamma   90.00
#
_symmetry.space_group_name_H-M   'P 1'
#
loop_
_entity.id
_entity.type
_entity.pdbx_description
1 polymer ?
#
loop_
_entity_poly.entity_id
_entity_poly.type
_entity_poly.pdbx_seq_one_letter_code
_entity_poly.pdbx_strand_id
1 'polypeptide(L)'
;MAQASEVDHEKREDSSSREEQIEIAGADADEAIAANEKALIRKVDWRLLPILGALYAIALIDRVNISNARVAGMHKELELYIGSRYTIALLVFFIPYFLFE
;
A
#
# COMPACT_ATOMS: atom_id res chain seq x y z
N MET A 1 -25.68 41.91 47.03
CA MET A 1 -26.29 40.90 46.13
C MET A 1 -25.81 41.01 44.68
N ALA A 2 -25.45 42.21 44.17
CA ALA A 2 -24.94 42.36 42.80
C ALA A 2 -23.53 41.77 42.56
N GLN A 3 -22.59 41.92 43.50
CA GLN A 3 -21.20 41.44 43.36
C GLN A 3 -21.04 39.91 43.22
N ALA A 4 -21.97 39.11 43.75
CA ALA A 4 -21.90 37.66 43.64
C ALA A 4 -22.32 37.14 42.26
N SER A 5 -23.13 37.91 41.51
CA SER A 5 -23.61 37.54 40.18
C SER A 5 -22.59 37.83 39.07
N GLU A 6 -21.69 38.78 39.30
CA GLU A 6 -20.70 39.24 38.31
C GLU A 6 -19.47 38.33 38.29
N VAL A 7 -19.04 37.88 39.48
CA VAL A 7 -17.95 36.89 39.66
C VAL A 7 -18.32 35.52 39.08
N ASP A 8 -19.58 35.13 39.15
CA ASP A 8 -20.07 33.86 38.56
C ASP A 8 -20.17 33.93 37.02
N HIS A 9 -20.28 35.12 36.43
CA HIS A 9 -20.33 35.30 34.97
C HIS A 9 -18.92 35.28 34.36
N GLU A 10 -17.98 35.98 34.99
CA GLU A 10 -16.57 36.04 34.55
C GLU A 10 -15.90 34.66 34.63
N LYS A 11 -16.23 33.87 35.66
CA LYS A 11 -15.72 32.49 35.81
C LYS A 11 -16.28 31.52 34.75
N ARG A 12 -17.50 31.75 34.25
CA ARG A 12 -18.13 30.95 33.17
C ARG A 12 -17.56 31.31 31.79
N GLU A 13 -17.21 32.57 31.58
CA GLU A 13 -16.58 33.02 30.33
C GLU A 13 -15.12 32.54 30.21
N ASP A 14 -14.34 32.56 31.31
CA ASP A 14 -12.98 31.98 31.34
C ASP A 14 -12.99 30.45 31.15
N SER A 15 -13.98 29.73 31.70
CA SER A 15 -14.10 28.29 31.46
C SER A 15 -14.48 27.96 30.03
N SER A 16 -15.43 28.69 29.44
CA SER A 16 -15.85 28.50 28.04
C SER A 16 -14.72 28.79 27.05
N SER A 17 -13.93 29.83 27.32
CA SER A 17 -12.80 30.24 26.47
C SER A 17 -11.65 29.23 26.51
N ARG A 18 -11.47 28.53 27.65
CA ARG A 18 -10.47 27.46 27.78
C ARG A 18 -10.90 26.16 27.13
N GLU A 19 -12.19 25.80 27.24
CA GLU A 19 -12.74 24.62 26.57
C GLU A 19 -12.62 24.75 25.05
N GLU A 20 -12.95 25.92 24.48
CA GLU A 20 -12.81 26.20 23.05
C GLU A 20 -11.34 26.16 22.59
N GLN A 21 -10.41 26.69 23.39
CA GLN A 21 -8.97 26.60 23.10
C GLN A 21 -8.44 25.15 23.12
N ILE A 22 -8.94 24.31 24.03
CA ILE A 22 -8.56 22.90 24.11
C ILE A 22 -9.11 22.12 22.92
N GLU A 23 -10.34 22.42 22.49
CA GLU A 23 -10.98 21.77 21.36
C GLU A 23 -10.30 22.14 20.03
N ILE A 24 -9.93 23.40 19.83
CA ILE A 24 -9.15 23.86 18.66
C ILE A 24 -7.76 23.21 18.65
N ALA A 25 -7.06 23.20 19.78
CA ALA A 25 -5.75 22.57 19.87
C ALA A 25 -5.80 21.04 19.63
N GLY A 26 -6.89 20.39 20.04
CA GLY A 26 -7.15 18.98 19.76
C GLY A 26 -7.40 18.73 18.27
N ALA A 27 -8.23 19.55 17.63
CA ALA A 27 -8.52 19.46 16.20
C ALA A 27 -7.25 19.69 15.34
N ASP A 28 -6.42 20.67 15.70
CA ASP A 28 -5.14 20.94 15.03
C ASP A 28 -4.16 19.77 15.19
N ALA A 29 -4.12 19.13 16.37
CA ALA A 29 -3.29 17.96 16.62
C ALA A 29 -3.74 16.74 15.81
N ASP A 30 -5.06 16.50 15.75
CA ASP A 30 -5.64 15.41 14.96
C ASP A 30 -5.40 15.61 13.46
N GLU A 31 -5.53 16.84 12.96
CA GLU A 31 -5.22 17.17 11.56
C GLU A 31 -3.73 16.96 11.25
N ALA A 32 -2.84 17.37 12.15
CA ALA A 32 -1.40 17.17 12.01
C ALA A 32 -1.01 15.67 12.02
N ILE A 33 -1.65 14.85 12.85
CA ILE A 33 -1.45 13.39 12.88
C ILE A 33 -1.93 12.76 11.56
N ALA A 34 -3.13 13.13 11.10
CA ALA A 34 -3.69 12.63 9.84
C ALA A 34 -2.84 13.04 8.62
N ALA A 35 -2.27 14.25 8.63
CA ALA A 35 -1.35 14.70 7.59
C ALA A 35 -0.04 13.87 7.57
N ASN A 36 0.51 13.56 8.75
CA ASN A 36 1.70 12.72 8.86
C ASN A 36 1.44 11.27 8.40
N GLU A 37 0.30 10.69 8.75
CA GLU A 37 -0.09 9.35 8.30
C GLU A 37 -0.16 9.26 6.77
N LYS A 38 -0.80 10.25 6.11
CA LYS A 38 -0.86 10.31 4.64
C LYS A 38 0.53 10.46 4.00
N ALA A 39 1.44 11.19 4.63
CA ALA A 39 2.81 11.32 4.15
C ALA A 39 3.60 10.01 4.31
N LEU A 40 3.39 9.28 5.41
CA LEU A 40 3.96 7.95 5.65
C LEU A 40 3.48 6.93 4.59
N ILE A 41 2.18 6.84 4.34
CA ILE A 41 1.62 5.93 3.32
C ILE A 41 2.20 6.23 1.95
N ARG A 42 2.23 7.51 1.54
CA ARG A 42 2.84 7.92 0.27
C ARG A 42 4.31 7.49 0.18
N LYS A 43 5.08 7.64 1.26
CA LYS A 43 6.50 7.26 1.29
C LYS A 43 6.71 5.75 1.15
N VAL A 44 5.77 4.95 1.68
CA VAL A 44 5.75 3.50 1.50
C VAL A 44 5.38 3.15 0.05
N ASP A 45 4.31 3.73 -0.49
CA ASP A 45 3.85 3.51 -1.87
C ASP A 45 4.93 3.85 -2.90
N TRP A 46 5.65 4.95 -2.70
CA TRP A 46 6.75 5.37 -3.59
C TRP A 46 7.92 4.37 -3.66
N ARG A 47 8.03 3.46 -2.70
CA ARG A 47 9.03 2.39 -2.72
C ARG A 47 8.43 1.06 -3.15
N LEU A 48 7.25 0.73 -2.64
CA LEU A 48 6.60 -0.54 -2.92
C LEU A 48 6.08 -0.60 -4.37
N LEU A 49 5.37 0.41 -4.84
CA LEU A 49 4.77 0.42 -6.18
C LEU A 49 5.79 0.24 -7.32
N PRO A 50 6.95 0.93 -7.36
CA PRO A 50 7.90 0.71 -8.45
C PRO A 50 8.57 -0.67 -8.38
N ILE A 51 8.87 -1.17 -7.18
CA ILE A 51 9.46 -2.51 -7.00
C ILE A 51 8.44 -3.57 -7.45
N LEU A 52 7.21 -3.49 -6.95
CA LEU A 52 6.14 -4.43 -7.28
C LEU A 52 5.77 -4.36 -8.77
N GLY A 53 5.74 -3.15 -9.34
CA GLY A 53 5.53 -2.94 -10.76
C GLY A 53 6.66 -3.54 -11.62
N ALA A 54 7.91 -3.37 -11.22
CA ALA A 54 9.05 -3.95 -11.92
C ALA A 54 9.05 -5.49 -11.84
N LEU A 55 8.80 -6.05 -10.65
CA LEU A 55 8.63 -7.49 -10.45
C LEU A 55 7.50 -8.05 -11.30
N TYR A 56 6.36 -7.35 -11.32
CA TYR A 56 5.22 -7.74 -12.13
C TYR A 56 5.53 -7.68 -13.63
N ALA A 57 6.22 -6.64 -14.09
CA ALA A 57 6.64 -6.52 -15.48
C ALA A 57 7.59 -7.65 -15.89
N ILE A 58 8.59 -7.98 -15.05
CA ILE A 58 9.51 -9.10 -15.30
C ILE A 58 8.75 -10.43 -15.37
N ALA A 59 7.82 -10.68 -14.44
CA ALA A 59 6.99 -11.88 -14.45
C ALA A 59 6.11 -11.97 -15.71
N LEU A 60 5.60 -10.83 -16.20
CA LEU A 60 4.84 -10.78 -17.44
C LEU A 60 5.72 -11.09 -18.66
N ILE A 61 6.92 -10.51 -18.72
CA ILE A 61 7.88 -10.74 -19.80
C ILE A 61 8.21 -12.22 -19.90
N ASP A 62 8.49 -12.87 -18.77
CA ASP A 62 8.78 -14.30 -18.73
C ASP A 62 7.61 -15.15 -19.29
N ARG A 63 6.37 -14.87 -18.84
CA ARG A 63 5.17 -15.57 -19.31
C ARG A 63 4.87 -15.32 -20.80
N VAL A 64 5.09 -14.10 -21.29
CA VAL A 64 4.86 -13.75 -22.70
C VAL A 64 5.95 -14.37 -23.59
N ASN A 65 7.21 -14.35 -23.17
CA ASN A 65 8.33 -14.88 -23.95
C ASN A 65 8.19 -16.37 -24.22
N ILE A 66 7.85 -17.19 -23.22
CA ILE A 66 7.63 -18.65 -23.42
C ILE A 66 6.42 -18.93 -24.34
N SER A 67 5.39 -18.09 -24.23
CA SER A 67 4.18 -18.20 -25.06
C SER A 67 4.48 -17.82 -26.52
N ASN A 68 5.25 -16.76 -26.74
CA ASN A 68 5.64 -16.32 -28.07
C ASN A 68 6.63 -17.29 -28.71
N ALA A 69 7.60 -17.82 -27.95
CA ALA A 69 8.52 -18.84 -28.43
C ALA A 69 7.79 -20.10 -28.91
N ARG A 70 6.70 -20.50 -28.23
CA ARG A 70 5.84 -21.60 -28.67
C ARG A 70 5.25 -21.33 -30.06
N VAL A 71 4.74 -20.13 -30.30
CA VAL A 71 4.17 -19.70 -31.60
C VAL A 71 5.25 -19.59 -32.68
N ALA A 72 6.45 -19.14 -32.30
CA ALA A 72 7.61 -19.02 -33.18
C ALA A 72 8.21 -20.37 -33.65
N GLY A 73 7.74 -21.50 -33.11
CA GLY A 73 8.15 -22.84 -33.56
C GLY A 73 8.94 -23.66 -32.54
N MET A 74 9.30 -23.09 -31.38
CA MET A 74 10.02 -23.79 -30.30
C MET A 74 9.31 -25.08 -29.89
N HIS A 75 7.98 -25.10 -29.98
CA HIS A 75 7.17 -26.28 -29.71
C HIS A 75 7.55 -27.49 -30.55
N LYS A 76 7.89 -27.28 -31.84
CA LYS A 76 8.27 -28.34 -32.77
C LYS A 76 9.75 -28.67 -32.65
N GLU A 77 10.60 -27.65 -32.55
CA GLU A 77 12.06 -27.81 -32.47
C GLU A 77 12.52 -28.56 -31.21
N LEU A 78 11.86 -28.34 -30.07
CA LEU A 78 12.15 -29.03 -28.80
C LEU A 78 11.23 -30.23 -28.54
N GLU A 79 10.41 -30.63 -29.51
CA GLU A 79 9.42 -31.71 -29.37
C GLU A 79 8.54 -31.58 -28.12
N LEU A 80 8.14 -30.35 -27.77
CA LEU A 80 7.35 -30.05 -26.57
C LEU A 80 5.89 -30.51 -26.68
N TYR A 81 5.47 -31.02 -27.85
CA TYR A 81 4.18 -31.69 -28.07
C TYR A 81 4.14 -33.12 -27.51
N ILE A 82 5.29 -33.71 -27.19
CA ILE A 82 5.35 -35.08 -26.68
C ILE A 82 5.05 -35.07 -25.18
N GLY A 83 3.92 -35.65 -24.80
CA GLY A 83 3.51 -35.80 -23.40
C GLY A 83 3.31 -34.47 -22.68
N SER A 84 3.83 -34.36 -21.46
CA SER A 84 3.63 -33.21 -20.56
C SER A 84 4.82 -32.24 -20.52
N ARG A 85 5.78 -32.34 -21.46
CA ARG A 85 7.03 -31.53 -21.43
C ARG A 85 6.80 -30.03 -21.37
N TYR A 86 5.85 -29.51 -22.16
CA TYR A 86 5.47 -28.10 -22.12
C TYR A 86 4.93 -27.69 -20.74
N THR A 87 4.05 -28.52 -20.17
CA THR A 87 3.50 -28.29 -18.82
C THR A 87 4.60 -28.36 -17.76
N ILE A 88 5.54 -29.31 -17.87
CA ILE A 88 6.68 -29.42 -16.95
C ILE A 88 7.55 -28.16 -17.01
N ALA A 89 7.82 -27.63 -18.21
CA ALA A 89 8.58 -26.38 -18.37
C ALA A 89 7.89 -25.18 -17.68
N LEU A 90 6.56 -25.12 -17.71
CA LEU A 90 5.79 -24.12 -16.96
C LEU A 90 5.73 -24.40 -15.45
N LEU A 91 5.86 -25.66 -15.04
CA LEU A 91 5.81 -26.03 -13.63
C LEU A 91 7.15 -25.87 -12.90
N VAL A 92 8.27 -25.74 -13.63
CA VAL A 92 9.60 -25.54 -13.04
C VAL A 92 9.64 -24.29 -12.15
N PHE A 93 8.87 -23.24 -12.44
CA PHE A 93 8.78 -22.04 -11.61
C PHE A 93 8.22 -22.31 -10.20
N PHE A 94 7.45 -23.39 -10.01
CA PHE A 94 6.89 -23.75 -8.72
C PHE A 94 7.90 -24.43 -7.79
N ILE A 95 8.95 -25.07 -8.33
CA ILE A 95 9.97 -25.73 -7.51
C ILE A 95 10.68 -24.74 -6.58
N PRO A 96 11.27 -23.62 -7.06
CA PRO A 96 11.84 -22.63 -6.16
C PRO A 96 10.76 -21.96 -5.31
N TYR A 97 9.54 -21.74 -5.82
CA TYR A 97 8.44 -21.21 -5.01
C TYR A 97 8.20 -22.08 -3.76
N PHE A 98 8.04 -23.39 -3.90
CA PHE A 98 7.86 -24.29 -2.75
C PHE A 98 9.08 -24.43 -1.85
N LEU A 99 10.28 -24.14 -2.35
CA LEU A 99 11.51 -24.20 -1.55
C LEU A 99 11.77 -22.92 -0.74
N PHE A 100 11.23 -21.78 -1.20
CA PHE A 100 11.45 -20.46 -0.61
C PHE A 100 10.17 -19.86 0.02
N GLU A 101 9.00 -20.47 -0.21
CA GLU A 101 7.80 -20.32 0.62
C GLU A 101 8.04 -20.94 2.01
#